data_AF-A0A077FK01-F1
#
_entry.id   AF-A0A077FK01-F1
#
_cell.length_a   1.000
_cell.length_b   1.000
_cell.length_c   1.000
_cell.angle_alpha   90.00
_cell.angle_beta   90.00
_cell.angle_gamma   90.00
#
_symmetry.space_group_name_H-M   'P 1'
#
loop_
_entity.id
_entity.type
_entity.pdbx_description
1 polymer ?
#
loop_
_entity_poly.entity_id
_entity_poly.type
_entity_poly.pdbx_seq_one_letter_code
_entity_poly.pdbx_strand_id
1 'polypeptide(L)'
;MTKSLTTIKKIFNKQLDIKKLQLKSLYEQQERLNSSITRLQQTLQDEQQTSIKYPEIRYSYHKFAALNLQRQETIMKNIKQLDKKIDTIRTEIFELFTTVKKYDLIINNKKERQSKELEQKEIQELEEMILSRFNNEA
;
A
#
# COMPACT_ATOMS: atom_id res chain seq x y z
N MET A 1 -26.54 -11.04 10.84
CA MET A 1 -25.07 -11.11 11.11
C MET A 1 -24.15 -10.85 9.90
N THR A 2 -24.57 -10.99 8.64
CA THR A 2 -23.74 -10.66 7.43
C THR A 2 -23.27 -9.20 7.40
N LYS A 3 -24.13 -8.28 7.85
CA LYS A 3 -23.82 -6.85 7.99
C LYS A 3 -22.55 -6.60 8.84
N SER A 4 -22.29 -7.42 9.86
CA SER A 4 -21.08 -7.30 10.70
C SER A 4 -19.80 -7.63 9.92
N LEU A 5 -19.77 -8.75 9.20
CA LEU A 5 -18.62 -9.16 8.38
C LEU A 5 -18.30 -8.16 7.27
N THR A 6 -19.33 -7.61 6.62
CA THR A 6 -19.14 -6.57 5.61
C THR A 6 -18.57 -5.28 6.19
N THR A 7 -18.95 -4.93 7.42
CA THR A 7 -18.39 -3.76 8.12
C THR A 7 -16.92 -3.98 8.46
N ILE A 8 -16.56 -5.17 8.96
CA ILE A 8 -15.17 -5.53 9.23
C ILE A 8 -14.32 -5.43 7.95
N LYS A 9 -14.80 -6.00 6.84
CA LYS A 9 -14.12 -5.86 5.53
C LYS A 9 -13.92 -4.38 5.15
N LYS A 10 -14.93 -3.53 5.32
CA LYS A 10 -14.82 -2.09 5.03
C LYS A 10 -13.74 -1.40 5.86
N ILE A 11 -13.60 -1.76 7.14
CA ILE A 11 -12.56 -1.24 8.03
C ILE A 11 -11.17 -1.61 7.49
N PHE A 12 -10.95 -2.89 7.15
CA PHE A 12 -9.67 -3.36 6.61
C PHE A 12 -9.35 -2.73 5.24
N ASN A 13 -10.35 -2.53 4.38
CA ASN A 13 -10.16 -1.80 3.13
C ASN A 13 -9.70 -0.36 3.37
N LYS A 14 -10.33 0.35 4.31
CA LYS A 14 -9.92 1.72 4.65
C LYS A 14 -8.49 1.76 5.19
N GLN A 15 -8.10 0.79 6.02
CA GLN A 15 -6.73 0.66 6.51
C GLN A 15 -5.74 0.40 5.37
N LEU A 16 -6.09 -0.47 4.41
CA LEU A 16 -5.29 -0.74 3.22
C LEU A 16 -5.07 0.52 2.39
N ASP A 17 -6.11 1.33 2.18
CA ASP A 17 -6.01 2.58 1.42
C ASP A 17 -5.12 3.61 2.13
N ILE A 18 -5.25 3.74 3.45
CA ILE A 18 -4.37 4.59 4.26
C ILE A 18 -2.90 4.14 4.10
N LYS A 19 -2.64 2.83 4.18
CA LYS A 19 -1.28 2.29 4.03
C LYS A 19 -0.71 2.52 2.63
N LYS A 20 -1.51 2.39 1.58
CA LYS A 20 -1.10 2.72 0.20
C LYS A 20 -0.74 4.19 0.05
N LEU A 21 -1.51 5.09 0.66
CA LEU A 21 -1.20 6.53 0.67
C LEU A 21 0.11 6.81 1.43
N GLN A 22 0.33 6.15 2.56
CA GLN A 22 1.59 6.23 3.30
C GLN A 22 2.77 5.74 2.45
N LEU A 23 2.63 4.60 1.78
CA LEU A 23 3.65 4.06 0.87
C LEU A 23 3.97 5.05 -0.26
N LYS A 24 2.95 5.64 -0.89
CA LYS A 24 3.12 6.67 -1.92
C LYS A 24 3.93 7.86 -1.38
N SER A 25 3.58 8.36 -0.20
CA SER A 25 4.30 9.48 0.43
C SER A 25 5.77 9.15 0.71
N LEU A 26 6.09 7.90 1.10
CA LEU A 26 7.47 7.49 1.31
C LEU A 26 8.27 7.47 0.00
N TYR A 27 7.69 6.99 -1.11
CA TYR A 27 8.37 7.05 -2.41
C TYR A 27 8.60 8.50 -2.87
N GLU A 28 7.63 9.39 -2.68
CA GLU A 28 7.81 10.81 -2.99
C GLU A 28 8.92 11.45 -2.15
N GLN A 29 9.10 11.02 -0.90
CA GLN A 29 10.23 11.46 -0.06
C GLN A 29 11.56 10.91 -0.59
N GLN A 30 11.61 9.64 -0.96
CA GLN A 30 12.79 9.00 -1.53
C GLN A 30 13.22 9.66 -2.85
N GLU A 31 12.26 9.94 -3.73
CA GLU A 31 12.51 10.61 -5.02
C GLU A 31 13.08 12.03 -4.82
N ARG A 32 12.57 12.78 -3.84
CA ARG A 32 13.11 14.09 -3.45
C ARG A 32 14.55 14.00 -2.96
N LEU A 33 14.90 12.98 -2.17
CA LEU A 33 16.27 12.77 -1.71
C LEU A 33 17.20 12.35 -2.85
N ASN A 34 16.75 11.48 -3.75
CA ASN A 34 17.51 11.09 -4.94
C ASN A 34 17.79 12.30 -5.85
N SER A 35 16.77 13.12 -6.11
CA SER A 35 16.91 14.37 -6.87
C SER A 35 17.89 15.33 -6.19
N SER A 36 17.89 15.37 -4.85
CA SER A 36 18.84 16.20 -4.09
C SER A 36 20.28 15.71 -4.22
N ILE A 37 20.52 14.39 -4.27
CA ILE A 37 21.85 13.82 -4.54
C ILE A 37 22.31 14.20 -5.95
N THR A 38 21.45 14.03 -6.96
CA THR A 38 21.82 14.36 -8.35
C THR A 38 22.21 15.82 -8.50
N ARG A 39 21.43 16.74 -7.89
CA ARG A 39 21.77 18.18 -7.90
C ARG A 39 23.09 18.46 -7.18
N LEU A 40 23.32 17.82 -6.03
CA LEU A 40 24.55 17.99 -5.26
C LEU A 40 25.79 17.48 -6.03
N GLN A 41 25.64 16.39 -6.78
CA GLN A 41 26.69 15.87 -7.67
C GLN A 41 27.00 16.83 -8.83
N GLN A 42 25.97 17.42 -9.45
CA GLN A 42 26.15 18.43 -10.49
C GLN A 42 26.90 19.66 -9.96
N THR A 43 26.47 20.20 -8.81
CA THR A 43 27.15 21.34 -8.18
C THR A 43 28.60 21.03 -7.84
N LEU A 44 28.91 19.81 -7.36
CA LEU A 44 30.29 19.40 -7.11
C LEU A 44 31.14 19.36 -8.39
N GLN A 45 30.59 18.87 -9.49
CA GLN A 45 31.29 18.84 -10.78
C GLN A 45 31.56 20.27 -11.30
N ASP A 46 30.57 21.16 -11.20
CA ASP A 46 30.71 22.55 -11.63
C ASP A 46 31.79 23.28 -10.81
N GLU A 47 31.77 23.09 -9.48
CA GLU A 47 32.75 23.70 -8.59
C GLU A 47 34.16 23.12 -8.82
N GLN A 48 34.25 21.82 -9.09
CA GLN A 48 35.52 21.16 -9.44
C GLN A 48 36.11 21.77 -10.71
N GLN A 49 35.32 21.92 -11.77
CA GLN A 49 35.77 22.53 -13.02
C GLN A 49 36.22 23.98 -12.82
N THR A 50 35.50 24.73 -11.98
CA THR A 50 35.85 26.11 -11.63
C THR A 50 37.18 26.17 -10.89
N SER A 51 37.42 25.27 -9.93
CA SER A 51 38.69 25.17 -9.19
C SER A 51 39.90 24.79 -10.05
N ILE A 52 39.68 24.08 -11.16
CA ILE A 52 40.73 23.76 -12.13
C ILE A 52 41.10 25.01 -12.96
N LYS A 53 40.10 25.83 -13.31
CA LYS A 53 40.30 27.08 -14.08
C LYS A 53 40.97 28.18 -13.25
N TYR A 54 40.69 28.22 -11.95
CA TYR A 54 41.14 29.26 -11.02
C TYR A 54 41.89 28.61 -9.85
N PRO A 55 43.22 28.44 -9.92
CA PRO A 55 44.00 27.76 -8.88
C PRO A 55 43.88 28.39 -7.48
N GLU A 56 43.64 29.69 -7.39
CA GLU A 56 43.47 30.44 -6.15
C GLU A 56 42.29 29.97 -5.28
N ILE A 57 41.25 29.38 -5.87
CA ILE A 57 40.08 28.86 -5.13
C ILE A 57 40.20 27.37 -4.80
N ARG A 58 41.29 26.70 -5.18
CA ARG A 58 41.47 25.25 -5.00
C ARG A 58 41.40 24.79 -3.55
N TYR A 59 41.90 25.61 -2.62
CA TYR A 59 41.82 25.33 -1.18
C TYR A 59 40.37 25.38 -0.67
N SER A 60 39.59 26.37 -1.11
CA SER A 60 38.17 26.51 -0.78
C SER A 60 37.35 25.34 -1.32
N TYR A 61 37.67 24.86 -2.52
CA TYR A 61 37.03 23.67 -3.12
C TYR A 61 37.20 22.42 -2.25
N HIS A 62 38.37 22.17 -1.68
CA HIS A 62 38.59 20.97 -0.85
C HIS A 62 37.65 20.95 0.38
N LYS A 63 37.50 22.09 1.06
CA LYS A 63 36.58 22.22 2.19
C LYS A 63 35.11 22.06 1.75
N PHE A 64 34.74 22.64 0.61
CA PHE A 64 33.41 22.47 0.02
C PHE A 64 33.11 21.01 -0.33
N ALA A 65 34.06 20.31 -0.94
CA ALA A 65 33.92 18.90 -1.31
C ALA A 65 33.74 18.00 -0.08
N ALA A 66 34.53 18.21 0.97
CA ALA A 66 34.39 17.45 2.22
C ALA A 66 33.01 17.62 2.86
N LEU A 67 32.47 18.85 2.90
CA LEU A 67 31.14 19.13 3.44
C LEU A 67 30.04 18.44 2.61
N ASN A 68 30.14 18.49 1.28
CA ASN A 68 29.16 17.87 0.39
C ASN A 68 29.21 16.34 0.46
N LEU A 69 30.39 15.75 0.65
CA LEU A 69 30.51 14.30 0.89
C LEU A 69 29.77 13.87 2.16
N GLN A 70 29.96 14.60 3.28
CA GLN A 70 29.22 14.34 4.52
C GLN A 70 27.70 14.48 4.33
N ARG A 71 27.27 15.48 3.54
CA ARG A 71 25.86 15.66 3.21
C ARG A 71 25.33 14.50 2.36
N GLN A 72 26.09 14.05 1.37
CA GLN A 72 25.73 12.89 0.54
C GLN A 72 25.58 11.62 1.39
N GLU A 73 26.52 11.35 2.29
CA GLU A 73 26.43 10.22 3.22
C GLU A 73 25.18 10.29 4.09
N THR A 74 24.85 11.49 4.60
CA THR A 74 23.63 11.71 5.38
C THR A 74 22.38 11.42 4.56
N ILE A 75 22.31 11.91 3.32
CA ILE A 75 21.16 11.65 2.45
C ILE A 75 21.05 10.15 2.13
N MET A 76 22.16 9.48 1.84
CA MET A 76 22.18 8.03 1.58
C MET A 76 21.74 7.22 2.80
N LYS A 77 22.13 7.62 4.01
CA LYS A 77 21.64 7.01 5.26
C LYS A 77 20.13 7.16 5.39
N ASN A 78 19.60 8.35 5.09
CA ASN A 78 18.16 8.61 5.13
C ASN A 78 17.39 7.80 4.08
N ILE A 79 17.92 7.66 2.86
CA ILE A 79 17.34 6.79 1.83
C ILE A 79 17.25 5.34 2.32
N LYS A 80 18.35 4.80 2.88
CA LYS A 80 18.35 3.44 3.45
C LYS A 80 17.33 3.27 4.58
N GLN A 81 17.08 4.30 5.37
CA GLN A 81 16.04 4.26 6.40
C GLN A 81 14.63 4.29 5.79
N LEU A 82 14.41 5.05 4.73
CA LEU A 82 13.16 5.05 3.98
C LEU A 82 12.90 3.69 3.33
N ASP A 83 13.92 3.06 2.74
CA ASP A 83 13.80 1.72 2.13
C ASP A 83 13.28 0.70 3.14
N LYS A 84 13.85 0.67 4.34
CA LYS A 84 13.37 -0.21 5.43
C LYS A 84 11.91 0.06 5.80
N LYS A 85 11.51 1.33 5.84
CA LYS A 85 10.11 1.71 6.12
C LYS A 85 9.18 1.30 4.97
N ILE A 86 9.61 1.47 3.73
CA ILE A 86 8.89 1.06 2.53
C ILE A 86 8.63 -0.46 2.57
N ASP A 87 9.66 -1.25 2.85
CA ASP A 87 9.53 -2.70 2.95
C ASP A 87 8.60 -3.12 4.09
N THR A 88 8.67 -2.44 5.23
CA THR A 88 7.74 -2.67 6.36
C THR A 88 6.29 -2.41 5.94
N ILE A 89 6.01 -1.25 5.32
CA ILE A 89 4.65 -0.91 4.87
C ILE A 89 4.17 -1.87 3.77
N ARG A 90 5.05 -2.32 2.87
CA ARG A 90 4.71 -3.33 1.85
C ARG A 90 4.23 -4.63 2.48
N THR A 91 4.92 -5.12 3.52
CA THR A 91 4.52 -6.31 4.27
C THR A 91 3.16 -6.11 4.96
N GLU A 92 2.97 -4.97 5.63
CA GLU A 92 1.68 -4.65 6.27
C GLU A 92 0.52 -4.56 5.25
N ILE A 93 0.77 -3.98 4.07
CA ILE A 93 -0.21 -3.94 2.97
C ILE A 93 -0.57 -5.36 2.53
N PHE A 94 0.42 -6.24 2.40
CA PHE A 94 0.21 -7.63 2.00
C PHE A 94 -0.65 -8.40 3.02
N GLU A 95 -0.37 -8.23 4.32
CA GLU A 95 -1.16 -8.82 5.41
C GLU A 95 -2.60 -8.32 5.43
N LEU A 96 -2.81 -7.01 5.29
CA LEU A 96 -4.13 -6.40 5.20
C LEU A 96 -4.90 -6.90 3.97
N PHE A 97 -4.24 -6.98 2.82
CA PHE A 97 -4.86 -7.48 1.59
C PHE A 97 -5.30 -8.95 1.74
N THR A 98 -4.44 -9.79 2.30
CA THR A 98 -4.76 -11.19 2.59
C THR A 98 -5.96 -11.30 3.53
N THR A 99 -6.01 -10.45 4.56
CA THR A 99 -7.13 -10.37 5.50
C THR A 99 -8.43 -9.97 4.80
N VAL A 100 -8.41 -8.96 3.94
CA VAL A 100 -9.58 -8.56 3.12
C VAL A 100 -10.07 -9.73 2.27
N LYS A 101 -9.17 -10.46 1.60
CA LYS A 101 -9.52 -11.62 0.77
C LYS A 101 -10.13 -12.77 1.57
N LYS A 102 -9.64 -13.00 2.78
CA LYS A 102 -10.26 -13.98 3.70
C LYS A 102 -11.70 -13.60 4.02
N TYR A 103 -11.96 -12.34 4.34
CA TYR A 103 -13.33 -11.87 4.59
C TYR A 103 -14.22 -11.94 3.35
N ASP A 104 -13.68 -11.65 2.17
CA ASP A 104 -14.40 -11.81 0.90
C ASP A 104 -14.91 -13.24 0.71
N LEU A 105 -14.03 -14.22 0.90
CA LEU A 105 -14.37 -15.62 0.75
C LEU A 105 -15.44 -16.05 1.77
N ILE A 106 -15.30 -15.63 3.03
CA ILE A 106 -16.29 -15.94 4.08
C ILE A 106 -17.66 -15.33 3.76
N ILE A 107 -17.70 -14.07 3.30
CA ILE A 107 -18.94 -13.39 2.94
C ILE A 107 -19.61 -14.09 1.74
N ASN A 108 -18.83 -14.47 0.72
CA ASN A 108 -19.35 -15.14 -0.47
C ASN A 108 -19.92 -16.51 -0.13
N ASN A 109 -19.18 -17.34 0.62
CA ASN A 109 -19.67 -18.65 1.06
C ASN A 109 -20.95 -18.54 1.88
N LYS A 110 -21.05 -17.50 2.73
CA LYS A 110 -22.26 -17.26 3.52
C LYS A 110 -23.44 -16.85 2.64
N LYS A 111 -23.22 -15.97 1.67
CA LYS A 111 -24.27 -15.57 0.71
C LYS A 111 -24.77 -16.76 -0.10
N GLU A 112 -23.86 -17.61 -0.58
CA GLU A 112 -24.21 -18.79 -1.35
C GLU A 112 -25.05 -19.78 -0.53
N ARG A 113 -24.66 -20.03 0.72
CA ARG A 113 -25.45 -20.87 1.64
C ARG A 113 -26.84 -20.29 1.88
N GLN A 114 -26.93 -18.98 2.10
CA GLN A 114 -28.22 -18.30 2.30
C GLN A 114 -29.10 -18.36 1.05
N SER A 115 -28.54 -18.27 -0.16
CA SER A 115 -29.30 -18.44 -1.41
C SER A 115 -29.88 -19.85 -1.50
N LYS A 116 -29.04 -20.88 -1.29
CA LYS A 116 -29.46 -22.28 -1.33
C LYS A 116 -30.53 -22.60 -0.28
N GLU A 117 -30.38 -22.07 0.93
CA GLU A 117 -31.40 -22.23 1.99
C GLU A 117 -32.72 -21.56 1.63
N LEU A 118 -32.71 -20.42 0.94
CA LEU A 118 -33.92 -19.75 0.47
C LEU A 118 -34.57 -20.52 -0.67
N GLU A 119 -33.80 -20.93 -1.68
CA GLU A 119 -34.28 -21.74 -2.81
C GLU A 119 -34.91 -23.06 -2.31
N GLN A 120 -34.28 -23.72 -1.34
CA GLN A 120 -34.83 -24.94 -0.74
C GLN A 120 -36.15 -24.69 -0.01
N LYS A 121 -36.28 -23.58 0.71
CA LYS A 121 -37.53 -23.21 1.39
C LYS A 121 -38.64 -22.89 0.40
N GLU A 122 -38.34 -22.14 -0.66
CA GLU A 122 -39.29 -21.82 -1.72
C GLU A 122 -39.82 -23.09 -2.40
N ILE A 123 -38.93 -24.07 -2.66
CA ILE A 123 -39.33 -25.38 -3.21
C ILE A 123 -40.26 -26.13 -2.24
N GLN A 124 -39.90 -26.19 -0.95
CA GLN A 124 -40.74 -26.86 0.06
C GLN A 124 -42.12 -26.22 0.19
N GLU A 125 -42.20 -24.88 0.21
CA GLU A 125 -43.46 -24.15 0.25
C GLU A 125 -44.33 -24.41 -0.99
N LEU A 126 -43.72 -24.49 -2.19
CA LEU A 126 -44.42 -24.84 -3.42
C LEU A 126 -44.94 -26.29 -3.40
N GLU A 127 -44.15 -27.23 -2.90
CA GLU A 127 -44.56 -28.63 -2.75
C GLU A 127 -45.76 -28.76 -1.79
N GLU A 128 -45.73 -28.07 -0.65
CA GLU A 128 -46.85 -28.03 0.30
C GLU A 128 -48.12 -27.43 -0.31
N MET A 129 -47.99 -26.35 -1.09
CA MET A 129 -49.13 -25.76 -1.82
C MET A 129 -49.72 -26.73 -2.86
N ILE A 130 -48.87 -27.46 -3.59
CA ILE A 130 -49.32 -28.46 -4.57
C ILE A 130 -50.07 -29.59 -3.86
N LEU A 131 -49.50 -30.15 -2.81
CA LEU A 131 -50.10 -31.25 -2.05
C LEU A 131 -51.44 -30.85 -1.41
N SER A 132 -51.51 -29.67 -0.78
CA SER A 132 -52.75 -29.17 -0.18
C SER A 132 -53.86 -28.93 -1.22
N ARG A 133 -53.50 -28.49 -2.43
CA ARG A 133 -54.46 -28.34 -3.53
C ARG A 133 -54.97 -29.69 -4.03
N PHE A 134 -54.09 -30.67 -4.23
CA PHE A 134 -54.49 -32.03 -4.61
C PHE A 134 -55.43 -32.68 -3.60
N ASN A 135 -55.20 -32.48 -2.30
CA ASN A 135 -56.06 -33.04 -1.25
C ASN A 135 -57.43 -32.36 -1.12
N ASN A 136 -57.59 -31.12 -1.61
CA ASN A 136 -58.87 -30.38 -1.58
C ASN A 136 -59.72 -30.61 -2.84
N GLU A 137 -59.13 -31.12 -3.92
CA GLU A 137 -59.82 -31.44 -5.18
C GLU A 137 -60.24 -32.93 -5.28
N ALA A 138 -59.95 -33.75 -4.25
CA ALA A 138 -60.34 -35.16 -4.10
C ALA A 138 -61.43 -35.34 -3.04
#